data_AF-K2NYH8-F1
#
_entry.id   AF-K2NYH8-F1
#
_cell.length_a   1.000
_cell.length_b   1.000
_cell.length_c   1.000
_cell.angle_alpha   90.00
_cell.angle_beta   90.00
_cell.angle_gamma   90.00
#
_symmetry.space_group_name_H-M   'P 1'
#
loop_
_entity.id
_entity.type
_entity.pdbx_description
1 polymer ?
#
loop_
_entity_poly.entity_id
_entity_poly.type
_entity_poly.pdbx_seq_one_letter_code
_entity_poly.pdbx_strand_id
1 'polypeptide(L)' 'TGTENTLYQQFCPMYDGGSAWLSLSKDIKNPYYGSQMLNCGKVQKEIN' A
#
# COMPACT_ATOMS: atom_id res chain seq x y z
N THR A 1 22.32 -2.35 4.09
CA THR A 1 21.82 -1.09 3.53
C THR A 1 20.31 -1.10 3.63
N GLY A 2 19.78 -0.49 4.68
CA GLY A 2 18.34 -0.23 4.84
C GLY A 2 18.02 1.19 4.38
N THR A 3 16.77 1.45 4.03
CA THR A 3 16.29 2.80 3.70
C THR A 3 16.16 3.61 4.99
N GLU A 4 16.59 4.87 5.02
CA GLU A 4 16.48 5.70 6.24
C GLU A 4 15.01 5.90 6.70
N ASN A 5 14.05 5.63 5.81
CA ASN A 5 12.63 5.74 6.07
C ASN A 5 11.96 4.36 6.07
N THR A 6 11.03 4.16 6.99
CA THR A 6 10.15 2.99 7.01
C THR A 6 9.23 3.00 5.80
N LEU A 7 9.27 1.93 5.01
CA LEU A 7 8.40 1.70 3.86
C LEU A 7 7.37 0.63 4.18
N TYR A 8 6.13 0.86 3.75
CA TYR A 8 5.01 -0.05 3.90
C TYR A 8 4.62 -0.61 2.54
N GLN A 9 4.73 -1.92 2.37
CA GLN A 9 4.13 -2.60 1.24
C GLN A 9 2.66 -2.87 1.54
N GLN A 10 1.78 -2.28 0.75
CA GLN A 10 0.34 -2.41 0.85
C GLN A 10 -0.20 -3.21 -0.34
N PHE A 11 -1.34 -3.88 -0.16
CA PHE A 11 -1.97 -4.70 -1.21
C PHE A 11 -3.49 -4.66 -1.13
N CYS A 12 -4.15 -4.52 -2.29
CA CYS A 12 -5.60 -4.62 -2.45
C CYS A 12 -5.92 -5.75 -3.46
N PRO A 13 -6.63 -6.82 -3.05
CA PRO A 13 -6.98 -7.93 -3.94
C PRO A 13 -8.02 -7.56 -5.01
N MET A 14 -8.71 -6.44 -4.83
CA MET A 14 -9.80 -6.02 -5.71
C MET A 14 -9.33 -5.22 -6.92
N TYR A 15 -8.12 -4.63 -6.87
CA TYR A 15 -7.58 -3.90 -8.00
C TYR A 15 -6.87 -4.86 -8.97
N ASP A 16 -7.43 -5.00 -10.17
CA ASP A 16 -6.84 -5.76 -11.29
C ASP A 16 -6.44 -7.21 -10.92
N GLY A 17 -7.30 -7.90 -10.16
CA GLY A 17 -7.02 -9.28 -9.68
C GLY A 17 -5.99 -9.37 -8.54
N GLY A 18 -5.48 -8.23 -8.07
CA GLY A 18 -4.63 -8.11 -6.90
C GLY A 18 -3.37 -7.31 -7.18
N SER A 19 -3.26 -6.15 -6.53
CA SER A 19 -2.14 -5.23 -6.77
C SER A 19 -1.49 -4.75 -5.48
N ALA A 20 -0.17 -4.64 -5.52
CA ALA A 20 0.67 -4.14 -4.44
C ALA A 20 1.28 -2.78 -4.77
N TRP A 21 1.45 -1.94 -3.76
CA TRP A 21 2.18 -0.67 -3.86
C TRP A 21 3.00 -0.39 -2.61
N LEU A 22 3.93 0.56 -2.70
CA LEU A 22 4.72 1.04 -1.57
C LEU A 22 4.20 2.39 -1.08
N SER A 23 4.22 2.58 0.24
CA SER A 23 3.80 3.81 0.91
C SER A 23 4.78 4.16 2.03
N LEU A 24 4.98 5.45 2.27
CA LEU A 24 5.71 5.96 3.45
C LEU A 24 4.81 6.08 4.68
N SER A 25 3.49 5.91 4.51
CA SER A 25 2.53 5.89 5.61
C SER A 25 1.92 4.49 5.78
N LYS A 26 1.62 4.13 7.02
CA LYS A 26 0.86 2.93 7.37
C LYS A 26 -0.62 3.05 6.96
N ASP A 27 -1.12 4.26 6.75
CA ASP A 27 -2.47 4.50 6.27
C ASP A 27 -2.66 3.94 4.87
N ILE A 28 -3.77 3.24 4.65
CA ILE A 28 -4.15 2.73 3.34
C ILE A 28 -4.66 3.90 2.51
N LYS A 29 -3.92 4.24 1.45
CA LYS A 29 -4.31 5.20 0.43
C LYS A 29 -4.10 4.58 -0.93
N ASN A 30 -5.09 3.83 -1.38
CA ASN A 30 -5.03 3.12 -2.65
C ASN A 30 -4.92 4.11 -3.82
N PRO A 31 -3.83 4.07 -4.61
CA PRO A 31 -3.62 5.02 -5.71
C PRO A 31 -4.42 4.66 -6.97
N TYR A 32 -5.06 3.50 -7.03
CA TYR A 32 -5.51 2.90 -8.28
C TYR A 32 -6.98 3.15 -8.65
N TYR A 33 -7.85 3.47 -7.68
CA TYR A 33 -9.30 3.62 -7.91
C TYR A 33 -9.88 4.95 -7.39
N GLY A 34 -9.02 5.94 -7.20
CA GLY A 34 -9.43 7.26 -6.72
C GLY A 34 -10.19 7.18 -5.39
N SER A 35 -11.20 8.04 -5.23
CA SER A 35 -11.95 8.16 -3.96
C SER A 35 -12.84 6.98 -3.63
N GLN A 36 -13.22 6.15 -4.61
CA GLN A 36 -14.15 5.05 -4.40
C GLN A 36 -13.52 3.86 -3.65
N MET A 37 -12.19 3.74 -3.67
CA MET A 37 -11.47 2.63 -3.01
C MET A 37 -10.22 3.08 -2.27
N LEU A 38 -10.15 4.35 -1.85
CA LEU A 38 -9.03 4.91 -1.07
C LEU A 38 -8.61 4.01 0.10
N ASN A 39 -9.59 3.37 0.75
CA ASN A 39 -9.38 2.51 1.92
C ASN A 39 -9.30 1.00 1.58
N CYS A 40 -9.36 0.61 0.30
CA CYS A 40 -9.13 -0.79 -0.08
C CYS A 40 -7.66 -1.13 -0.03
N GLY A 41 -7.29 -1.98 0.92
CA GLY A 41 -5.97 -2.58 0.99
C GLY A 41 -5.61 -2.96 2.42
N LYS A 42 -4.47 -3.64 2.56
CA LYS A 42 -3.86 -3.93 3.86
C LYS A 42 -2.34 -3.81 3.76
N VAL A 43 -1.71 -3.42 4.85
CA VAL A 43 -0.25 -3.47 5.00
C VAL A 43 0.15 -4.94 5.06
N GLN A 44 0.98 -5.38 4.13
CA GLN A 44 1.55 -6.73 4.08
C GLN A 44 2.91 -6.79 4.76
N LYS A 45 3.73 -5.74 4.59
CA LYS A 45 5.10 -5.72 5.07
C LYS A 45 5.53 -4.32 5.48
N GLU A 46 6.28 -4.26 6.56
CA GLU A 46 7.05 -3.09 6.97
C GLU A 46 8.52 -3.34 6.62
N ILE A 47 9.17 -2.35 6.03
CA ILE A 47 10.53 -2.41 5.52
C ILE A 47 11.31 -1.27 6.18
N ASN A 48 12.38 -1.61 6.90
CA ASN A 48 13.30 -0.69 7.56
C ASN A 48 14.70 -0.86 6.96
#